data_AF-A0A1Y1LT66-F1
#
_entry.id   AF-A0A1Y1LT66-F1
#
_cell.length_a   1.000
_cell.length_b   1.000
_cell.length_c   1.000
_cell.angle_alpha   90.00
_cell.angle_beta   90.00
_cell.angle_gamma   90.00
#
_symmetry.space_group_name_H-M   'P 1'
#
loop_
_entity.id
_entity.type
_entity.pdbx_description
1 polymer ?
#
loop_
_entity_poly.entity_id
_entity_poly.type
_entity_poly.pdbx_seq_one_letter_code
_entity_poly.pdbx_strand_id
1 'polypeptide(L)'
;MGVKNKYCFLCARGRKEEDHDCFRNWSKTSTAMESAIVGEGFKNSITRHNLIYGKLIGDGDSSVYKHLVEIAPYGPSFYIKKIECRNHLLRNFINKLSDLSKDTKYSKPHREYVSNPSMLGRFRNAVIRAIAYRKSENNALDDKIDNLKKDILNSPYHIFGRHVHCKDYFCKGSDENKDDLVDIYTQNGILGGINTIIQRLADHASSLL
;
A
#
# COMPACT_ATOMS: atom_id res chain seq x y z
N MET A 1 9.51 -17.61 -17.45
CA MET A 1 10.28 -16.35 -17.36
C MET A 1 11.73 -16.72 -17.11
N GLY A 2 12.69 -16.00 -17.70
CA GLY A 2 14.12 -16.26 -17.48
C GLY A 2 14.64 -15.59 -16.22
N VAL A 3 15.73 -16.11 -15.65
CA VAL A 3 16.47 -15.48 -14.55
C VAL A 3 17.45 -14.46 -15.13
N LYS A 4 17.47 -13.23 -14.58
CA LYS A 4 18.53 -12.25 -14.88
C LYS A 4 19.63 -12.36 -13.84
N ASN A 5 20.87 -12.50 -14.28
CA ASN A 5 22.02 -12.71 -13.41
C ASN A 5 23.22 -11.88 -13.86
N LYS A 6 23.84 -11.17 -12.90
CA LYS A 6 25.05 -10.34 -13.09
C LYS A 6 26.34 -11.09 -12.83
N TYR A 7 26.27 -12.21 -12.14
CA TYR A 7 27.42 -12.91 -11.62
C TYR A 7 27.60 -14.25 -12.32
N CYS A 8 28.81 -14.47 -12.83
CA CYS A 8 29.30 -15.79 -13.19
C CYS A 8 30.63 -16.00 -12.48
N PHE A 9 30.76 -17.13 -11.78
CA PHE A 9 31.96 -17.49 -11.03
C PHE A 9 33.20 -17.65 -11.92
N LEU A 10 33.04 -18.23 -13.11
CA LEU A 10 34.14 -18.44 -14.05
C LEU A 10 34.61 -17.11 -14.67
N CYS A 11 33.68 -16.19 -14.99
CA CYS A 11 34.03 -14.82 -15.40
C CYS A 11 34.76 -14.06 -14.30
N ALA A 12 34.30 -14.18 -13.05
CA ALA A 12 34.93 -13.52 -11.91
C ALA A 12 36.38 -14.01 -11.66
N ARG A 13 36.72 -15.21 -12.15
CA ARG A 13 38.06 -15.80 -12.13
C ARG A 13 38.89 -15.51 -13.40
N GLY A 14 38.37 -14.69 -14.32
CA GLY A 14 39.11 -14.23 -15.51
C GLY A 14 38.90 -15.05 -16.78
N ARG A 15 37.95 -16.01 -16.81
CA ARG A 15 37.56 -16.66 -18.07
C ARG A 15 36.66 -15.76 -18.92
N LYS A 16 36.78 -15.83 -20.24
CA LYS A 16 35.88 -15.10 -21.14
C LYS A 16 34.52 -15.78 -21.18
N GLU A 17 33.49 -15.01 -21.53
CA GLU A 17 32.11 -15.51 -21.61
C GLU A 17 31.95 -16.61 -22.67
N GLU A 18 32.75 -16.57 -23.74
CA GLU A 18 32.78 -17.57 -24.82
C GLU A 18 33.39 -18.92 -24.38
N ASP A 19 34.17 -18.94 -23.29
CA ASP A 19 34.96 -20.11 -22.87
C ASP A 19 34.15 -21.10 -22.00
N HIS A 20 32.88 -20.80 -21.69
CA HIS A 20 32.04 -21.60 -20.80
C HIS A 20 30.55 -21.26 -20.98
N ASP A 21 29.67 -22.08 -20.39
CA ASP A 21 28.24 -21.76 -20.26
C ASP A 21 28.05 -20.59 -19.29
N CYS A 22 28.14 -19.38 -19.81
CA CYS A 22 28.06 -18.16 -19.01
C CYS A 22 26.63 -17.88 -18.58
N PHE A 23 26.38 -17.94 -17.27
CA PHE A 23 25.09 -17.57 -16.69
C PHE A 23 24.90 -16.05 -16.51
N ARG A 24 25.89 -15.24 -16.89
CA ARG A 24 25.80 -13.78 -16.83
C ARG A 24 25.02 -13.28 -18.05
N ASN A 25 23.82 -12.77 -17.82
CA ASN A 25 22.94 -12.27 -18.89
C ASN A 25 22.35 -10.88 -18.58
N TRP A 26 22.95 -10.18 -17.60
CA TRP A 26 22.52 -8.85 -17.19
C TRP A 26 23.72 -7.94 -16.92
N SER A 27 23.70 -6.76 -17.55
CA SER A 27 24.77 -5.75 -17.44
C SER A 27 24.33 -4.48 -16.71
N LYS A 28 23.03 -4.25 -16.52
CA LYS A 28 22.49 -3.04 -15.86
C LYS A 28 22.50 -3.17 -14.32
N THR A 29 21.88 -2.23 -13.61
CA THR A 29 21.75 -2.27 -12.15
C THR A 29 20.93 -3.49 -11.69
N SER A 30 21.22 -4.01 -10.49
CA SER A 30 20.45 -5.13 -9.94
C SER A 30 18.99 -4.75 -9.69
N THR A 31 18.74 -3.49 -9.34
CA THR A 31 17.39 -2.93 -9.17
C THR A 31 16.55 -2.98 -10.45
N ALA A 32 17.17 -2.89 -11.63
CA ALA A 32 16.46 -2.93 -12.91
C ALA A 32 16.14 -4.37 -13.38
N MET A 33 16.67 -5.40 -12.72
CA MET A 33 16.42 -6.80 -13.12
C MET A 33 14.95 -7.16 -12.99
N GLU A 34 14.32 -6.81 -11.88
CA GLU A 34 12.91 -7.15 -11.62
C GLU A 34 12.00 -6.54 -12.68
N SER A 35 12.15 -5.23 -12.93
CA SER A 35 11.42 -4.53 -13.99
C SER A 35 11.56 -5.21 -15.35
N ALA A 36 12.78 -5.63 -15.70
CA ALA A 36 13.02 -6.29 -16.98
C ALA A 36 12.46 -7.72 -17.06
N ILE A 37 12.52 -8.50 -15.97
CA ILE A 37 11.93 -9.84 -15.90
C ILE A 37 10.41 -9.74 -16.05
N VAL A 38 9.78 -8.81 -15.32
CA VAL A 38 8.34 -8.59 -15.40
C VAL A 38 7.96 -8.08 -16.78
N GLY A 39 8.69 -7.11 -17.34
CA GLY A 39 8.46 -6.60 -18.70
C GLY A 39 8.56 -7.70 -19.77
N GLU A 40 9.56 -8.57 -19.68
CA GLU A 40 9.69 -9.75 -20.55
C GLU A 40 8.51 -10.72 -20.38
N GLY A 41 8.04 -10.94 -19.15
CA GLY A 41 6.86 -11.75 -18.85
C GLY A 41 5.60 -11.22 -19.52
N PHE A 42 5.37 -9.90 -19.47
CA PHE A 42 4.23 -9.26 -20.12
C PHE A 42 4.32 -9.30 -21.65
N LYS A 43 5.49 -9.05 -22.25
CA LYS A 43 5.67 -9.13 -23.71
C LYS A 43 5.37 -10.52 -24.26
N ASN A 44 5.79 -11.55 -23.53
CA ASN A 44 5.65 -12.93 -23.97
C ASN A 44 4.33 -13.58 -23.55
N SER A 45 3.44 -12.89 -22.83
CA SER A 45 2.24 -13.50 -22.27
C SER A 45 1.28 -13.99 -23.35
N ILE A 46 1.13 -13.25 -24.44
CA ILE A 46 0.27 -13.63 -25.56
C ILE A 46 0.87 -14.84 -26.29
N THR A 47 2.15 -14.78 -26.68
CA THR A 47 2.79 -15.86 -27.44
C THR A 47 2.89 -17.16 -26.64
N ARG A 48 3.18 -17.09 -25.34
CA ARG A 48 3.40 -18.29 -24.51
C ARG A 48 2.14 -18.83 -23.86
N HIS A 49 1.18 -17.95 -23.55
CA HIS A 49 0.03 -18.31 -22.73
C HIS A 49 -1.31 -17.89 -23.33
N ASN A 50 -1.32 -17.13 -24.43
CA ASN A 50 -2.51 -16.54 -25.02
C ASN A 50 -3.33 -15.69 -24.01
N LEU A 51 -2.61 -14.94 -23.14
CA LEU A 51 -3.22 -14.13 -22.08
C LEU A 51 -2.76 -12.67 -22.12
N ILE A 52 -3.66 -11.76 -21.74
CA ILE A 52 -3.38 -10.35 -21.49
C ILE A 52 -3.45 -10.09 -19.99
N TYR A 53 -2.36 -9.56 -19.42
CA TYR A 53 -2.31 -9.18 -18.01
C TYR A 53 -2.79 -7.73 -17.83
N GLY A 54 -4.05 -7.55 -17.46
CA GLY A 54 -4.67 -6.23 -17.31
C GLY A 54 -4.38 -5.49 -16.00
N LYS A 55 -3.84 -6.17 -14.99
CA LYS A 55 -3.62 -5.63 -13.65
C LYS A 55 -2.23 -6.01 -13.15
N LEU A 56 -1.54 -5.05 -12.53
CA LEU A 56 -0.28 -5.26 -11.83
C LEU A 56 -0.50 -4.96 -10.34
N ILE A 57 -0.21 -5.92 -9.46
CA ILE A 57 -0.20 -5.70 -8.01
C ILE A 57 1.24 -5.43 -7.59
N GLY A 58 1.53 -4.23 -7.11
CA GLY A 58 2.88 -3.80 -6.71
C GLY A 58 2.95 -3.33 -5.26
N ASP A 59 4.13 -3.30 -4.68
CA ASP A 59 4.39 -2.90 -3.29
C ASP A 59 4.79 -1.42 -3.16
N GLY A 60 4.29 -0.56 -4.06
CA GLY A 60 4.64 0.85 -4.09
C GLY A 60 5.85 1.19 -4.95
N ASP A 61 6.70 0.23 -5.34
CA ASP A 61 7.76 0.53 -6.32
C ASP A 61 7.13 0.94 -7.67
N SER A 62 7.62 2.05 -8.20
CA SER A 62 7.13 2.64 -9.45
C SER A 62 7.96 2.18 -10.65
N SER A 63 9.13 1.58 -10.42
CA SER A 63 10.08 1.20 -11.47
C SER A 63 9.47 0.20 -12.47
N VAL A 64 8.83 -0.86 -11.97
CA VAL A 64 8.20 -1.91 -12.77
C VAL A 64 7.03 -1.36 -13.57
N TYR A 65 6.15 -0.59 -12.92
CA TYR A 65 4.99 -0.01 -13.59
C TYR A 65 5.39 0.99 -14.67
N LYS A 66 6.34 1.87 -14.37
CA LYS A 66 6.90 2.82 -15.34
C LYS A 66 7.47 2.09 -16.56
N HIS A 67 8.25 1.04 -16.33
CA HIS A 67 8.80 0.22 -17.40
C HIS A 67 7.69 -0.42 -18.27
N LEU A 68 6.63 -0.96 -17.65
CA LEU A 68 5.48 -1.54 -18.37
C LEU A 68 4.73 -0.51 -19.23
N VAL A 69 4.58 0.72 -18.74
CA VAL A 69 3.99 1.83 -19.52
C VAL A 69 4.88 2.15 -20.71
N GLU A 70 6.19 2.24 -20.53
CA GLU A 70 7.15 2.53 -21.61
C GLU A 70 7.16 1.47 -22.71
N ILE A 71 7.10 0.18 -22.35
CA ILE A 71 7.17 -0.91 -23.33
C ILE A 71 5.82 -1.22 -23.99
N ALA A 72 4.70 -0.72 -23.46
CA ALA A 72 3.33 -0.90 -23.95
C ALA A 72 3.09 -2.32 -24.56
N PRO A 73 3.17 -3.39 -23.75
CA PRO A 73 3.33 -4.76 -24.25
C PRO A 73 2.11 -5.26 -25.04
N TYR A 74 0.96 -4.60 -24.89
CA TYR A 74 -0.31 -4.94 -25.54
C TYR A 74 -0.78 -3.83 -26.50
N GLY A 75 0.13 -2.94 -26.91
CA GLY A 75 -0.16 -1.82 -27.79
C GLY A 75 -0.66 -0.55 -27.06
N PRO A 76 -0.87 0.55 -27.81
CA PRO A 76 -1.18 1.87 -27.23
C PRO A 76 -2.60 1.99 -26.68
N SER A 77 -3.51 1.11 -27.07
CA SER A 77 -4.92 1.14 -26.67
C SER A 77 -5.21 0.42 -25.36
N PHE A 78 -4.23 -0.29 -24.78
CA PHE A 78 -4.42 -1.08 -23.57
C PHE A 78 -3.49 -0.64 -22.45
N TYR A 79 -4.09 -0.06 -21.40
CA TYR A 79 -3.37 0.40 -20.22
C TYR A 79 -3.46 -0.64 -19.10
N ILE A 80 -2.30 -1.06 -18.59
CA ILE A 80 -2.22 -1.96 -17.44
C ILE A 80 -2.62 -1.16 -16.19
N LYS A 81 -3.58 -1.65 -15.40
CA LYS A 81 -3.98 -0.99 -14.15
C LYS A 81 -3.04 -1.35 -13.02
N LYS A 82 -2.40 -0.35 -12.41
CA LYS A 82 -1.65 -0.54 -11.15
C LYS A 82 -2.62 -0.67 -9.98
N ILE A 83 -2.40 -1.67 -9.13
CA ILE A 83 -3.08 -1.88 -7.87
C ILE A 83 -2.00 -1.95 -6.78
N GLU A 84 -2.17 -1.19 -5.71
CA GLU A 84 -1.23 -1.21 -4.61
C GLU A 84 -1.47 -2.41 -3.70
N CYS A 85 -0.40 -3.01 -3.19
CA CYS A 85 -0.48 -4.15 -2.29
C CYS A 85 -1.09 -3.72 -0.95
N ARG A 86 -2.25 -4.28 -0.62
CA ARG A 86 -2.95 -4.03 0.66
C ARG A 86 -2.04 -4.19 1.88
N ASN A 87 -1.23 -5.25 1.91
CA ASN A 87 -0.33 -5.50 3.05
C ASN A 87 0.72 -4.40 3.19
N HIS A 88 1.22 -3.90 2.06
CA HIS A 88 2.17 -2.80 2.02
C HIS A 88 1.51 -1.48 2.43
N LEU A 89 0.31 -1.18 1.92
CA LEU A 89 -0.48 -0.01 2.33
C LEU A 89 -0.73 0.02 3.84
N LEU A 90 -1.19 -1.09 4.42
CA LEU A 90 -1.46 -1.19 5.85
C LEU A 90 -0.16 -1.10 6.69
N ARG A 91 0.95 -1.64 6.20
CA ARG A 91 2.26 -1.50 6.87
C ARG A 91 2.73 -0.05 6.84
N ASN A 92 2.67 0.61 5.69
CA ASN A 92 3.05 2.01 5.53
C ASN A 92 2.20 2.93 6.39
N PHE A 93 0.89 2.70 6.42
CA PHE A 93 -0.04 3.43 7.27
C PHE A 93 0.39 3.39 8.75
N ILE A 94 0.63 2.19 9.29
CA ILE A 94 1.05 2.02 10.68
C ILE A 94 2.45 2.57 10.94
N ASN A 95 3.39 2.39 10.01
CA ASN A 95 4.73 2.96 10.13
C ASN A 95 4.68 4.50 10.18
N LYS A 96 3.85 5.13 9.35
CA LYS A 96 3.70 6.60 9.36
C LYS A 96 3.05 7.12 10.64
N LEU A 97 2.07 6.39 11.21
CA LEU A 97 1.54 6.73 12.53
C LEU A 97 2.59 6.56 13.63
N SER A 98 3.39 5.48 13.56
CA SER A 98 4.50 5.25 14.49
C SER A 98 5.56 6.35 14.41
N ASP A 99 5.86 6.85 13.21
CA ASP A 99 6.82 7.94 12.99
C ASP A 99 6.39 9.26 13.66
N LEU A 100 5.09 9.45 13.99
CA LEU A 100 4.65 10.62 14.76
C LEU A 100 5.31 10.68 16.15
N SER A 101 5.75 9.54 16.71
CA SER A 101 6.54 9.49 17.96
C SER A 101 7.81 10.34 17.91
N LYS A 102 8.38 10.53 16.72
CA LYS A 102 9.64 11.25 16.49
C LYS A 102 9.41 12.72 16.16
N ASP A 103 8.19 13.11 15.82
CA ASP A 103 7.85 14.48 15.45
C ASP A 103 7.79 15.36 16.71
N THR A 104 8.82 16.19 16.90
CA THR A 104 8.97 17.05 18.09
C THR A 104 8.07 18.27 18.07
N LYS A 105 7.35 18.52 16.97
CA LYS A 105 6.34 19.59 16.92
C LYS A 105 5.13 19.29 17.81
N TYR A 106 4.91 18.01 18.14
CA TYR A 106 3.88 17.59 19.07
C TYR A 106 4.47 17.31 20.45
N SER A 107 3.70 17.57 21.51
CA SER A 107 4.14 17.27 22.87
C SER A 107 4.41 15.77 23.07
N LYS A 108 5.36 15.46 23.94
CA LYS A 108 5.78 14.08 24.21
C LYS A 108 4.62 13.16 24.64
N PRO A 109 3.72 13.56 25.57
CA PRO A 109 2.59 12.72 25.95
C PRO A 109 1.64 12.40 24.79
N HIS A 110 1.36 13.37 23.91
CA HIS A 110 0.43 13.18 22.80
C HIS A 110 0.99 12.25 21.72
N ARG A 111 2.26 12.42 21.36
CA ARG A 111 2.89 11.57 20.35
C ARG A 111 3.07 10.14 20.85
N GLU A 112 3.45 9.93 22.12
CA GLU A 112 3.56 8.59 22.71
C GLU A 112 2.20 7.88 22.80
N TYR A 113 1.14 8.62 23.11
CA TYR A 113 -0.21 8.06 23.09
C TYR A 113 -0.60 7.58 21.69
N VAL A 114 -0.40 8.37 20.64
CA VAL A 114 -0.82 7.98 19.28
C VAL A 114 0.05 6.84 18.70
N SER A 115 1.34 6.81 19.05
CA SER A 115 2.29 5.85 18.49
C SER A 115 2.44 4.55 19.28
N ASN A 116 1.78 4.40 20.44
CA ASN A 116 1.94 3.18 21.22
C ASN A 116 1.32 1.95 20.51
N PRO A 117 1.83 0.72 20.75
CA PRO A 117 1.37 -0.47 20.04
C PRO A 117 -0.13 -0.75 20.14
N SER A 118 -0.76 -0.44 21.28
CA SER A 118 -2.21 -0.64 21.47
C SER A 118 -3.00 0.30 20.55
N MET A 119 -2.64 1.59 20.52
CA MET A 119 -3.29 2.58 19.66
C MET A 119 -3.07 2.30 18.18
N LEU A 120 -1.84 1.95 17.78
CA LEU A 120 -1.55 1.51 16.40
C LEU A 120 -2.39 0.26 16.02
N GLY A 121 -2.57 -0.67 16.95
CA GLY A 121 -3.47 -1.82 16.79
C GLY A 121 -4.92 -1.40 16.55
N ARG A 122 -5.43 -0.42 17.30
CA ARG A 122 -6.79 0.14 17.11
C ARG A 122 -6.96 0.76 15.71
N PHE A 123 -6.01 1.57 15.26
CA PHE A 123 -6.01 2.13 13.90
C PHE A 123 -6.00 1.04 12.83
N ARG A 124 -5.13 0.04 12.97
CA ARG A 124 -5.05 -1.07 12.01
C ARG A 124 -6.36 -1.86 11.96
N ASN A 125 -6.90 -2.22 13.12
CA ASN A 125 -8.11 -3.04 13.23
C ASN A 125 -9.35 -2.30 12.72
N ALA A 126 -9.42 -0.98 12.94
CA ALA A 126 -10.48 -0.15 12.38
C ALA A 126 -10.57 -0.31 10.85
N VAL A 127 -9.43 -0.16 10.17
CA VAL A 127 -9.37 -0.29 8.71
C VAL A 127 -9.61 -1.73 8.26
N ILE A 128 -9.02 -2.74 8.91
CA ILE A 128 -9.22 -4.15 8.53
C ILE A 128 -10.70 -4.55 8.64
N ARG A 129 -11.39 -4.14 9.71
CA ARG A 129 -12.82 -4.40 9.88
C ARG A 129 -13.66 -3.71 8.80
N ALA A 130 -13.36 -2.46 8.49
CA ALA A 130 -14.05 -1.73 7.41
C ALA A 130 -13.87 -2.45 6.06
N ILE A 131 -12.63 -2.84 5.72
CA ILE A 131 -12.35 -3.61 4.49
C ILE A 131 -13.15 -4.90 4.44
N ALA A 132 -13.11 -5.69 5.52
CA ALA A 132 -13.81 -6.98 5.58
C ALA A 132 -15.32 -6.81 5.38
N TYR A 133 -15.91 -5.82 6.03
CA TYR A 133 -17.32 -5.49 5.90
C TYR A 133 -17.67 -5.07 4.47
N ARG A 134 -17.01 -4.04 3.92
CA ARG A 134 -17.28 -3.51 2.58
C ARG A 134 -17.07 -4.53 1.47
N LYS A 135 -16.14 -5.47 1.65
CA LYS A 135 -15.93 -6.58 0.72
C LYS A 135 -17.13 -7.54 0.69
N SER A 136 -17.72 -7.82 1.85
CA SER A 136 -18.86 -8.74 2.02
C SER A 136 -20.21 -8.16 1.61
N GLU A 137 -20.35 -6.84 1.53
CA GLU A 137 -21.61 -6.19 1.12
C GLU A 137 -21.99 -6.50 -0.33
N ASN A 138 -23.28 -6.50 -0.63
CA ASN A 138 -23.79 -6.66 -1.99
C ASN A 138 -24.11 -5.29 -2.64
N ASN A 139 -23.10 -4.44 -2.75
CA ASN A 139 -23.18 -3.12 -3.36
C ASN A 139 -22.30 -3.04 -4.62
N ALA A 140 -22.53 -2.03 -5.47
CA ALA A 140 -21.65 -1.75 -6.60
C ALA A 140 -20.23 -1.45 -6.10
N LEU A 141 -19.21 -1.75 -6.93
CA LEU A 141 -17.82 -1.57 -6.55
C LEU A 141 -17.50 -0.12 -6.19
N ASP A 142 -18.03 0.84 -6.93
CA ASP A 142 -17.81 2.27 -6.68
C ASP A 142 -18.40 2.70 -5.33
N ASP A 143 -19.61 2.24 -5.01
CA ASP A 143 -20.23 2.47 -3.69
C ASP A 143 -19.39 1.86 -2.56
N LYS A 144 -18.83 0.65 -2.76
CA LYS A 144 -17.94 0.02 -1.78
C LYS A 144 -16.69 0.85 -1.56
N ILE A 145 -16.10 1.38 -2.62
CA ILE A 145 -14.90 2.23 -2.55
C ILE A 145 -15.21 3.52 -1.79
N ASP A 146 -16.28 4.21 -2.14
CA ASP A 146 -16.66 5.48 -1.52
C ASP A 146 -17.03 5.31 -0.05
N ASN A 147 -17.75 4.25 0.28
CA ASN A 147 -18.11 3.94 1.65
C ASN A 147 -16.89 3.51 2.47
N LEU A 148 -15.96 2.73 1.90
CA LEU A 148 -14.69 2.42 2.55
C LEU A 148 -13.86 3.69 2.80
N LYS A 149 -13.83 4.62 1.84
CA LYS A 149 -13.14 5.91 1.99
C LYS A 149 -13.68 6.68 3.19
N LYS A 150 -15.02 6.79 3.31
CA LYS A 150 -15.69 7.43 4.46
C LYS A 150 -15.36 6.75 5.78
N ASP A 151 -15.35 5.41 5.82
CA ASP A 151 -15.03 4.65 7.03
C ASP A 151 -13.58 4.86 7.48
N ILE A 152 -12.63 4.86 6.53
CA ILE A 152 -11.21 5.13 6.82
C ILE A 152 -11.03 6.55 7.37
N LEU A 153 -11.66 7.56 6.75
CA LEU A 153 -11.61 8.95 7.18
C LEU A 153 -12.23 9.17 8.57
N ASN A 154 -13.28 8.43 8.90
CA ASN A 154 -13.92 8.51 10.21
C ASN A 154 -13.15 7.75 11.31
N SER A 155 -12.20 6.87 10.95
CA SER A 155 -11.53 6.01 11.93
C SER A 155 -10.83 6.75 13.09
N PRO A 156 -10.16 7.90 12.91
CA PRO A 156 -9.53 8.63 14.03
C PRO A 156 -10.56 9.16 15.02
N TYR A 157 -11.68 9.69 14.51
CA TYR A 157 -12.78 10.22 15.33
C TYR A 157 -13.39 9.13 16.19
N HIS A 158 -13.69 7.97 15.60
CA HIS A 158 -14.15 6.80 16.35
C HIS A 158 -13.13 6.38 17.42
N ILE A 159 -11.84 6.33 17.09
CA ILE A 159 -10.79 5.87 18.00
C ILE A 159 -10.65 6.82 19.21
N PHE A 160 -10.82 8.12 18.97
CA PHE A 160 -10.72 9.18 19.98
C PHE A 160 -12.04 9.49 20.70
N GLY A 161 -13.13 8.74 20.41
CA GLY A 161 -14.38 8.83 21.19
C GLY A 161 -15.50 9.64 20.53
N ARG A 162 -15.27 10.26 19.37
CA ARG A 162 -16.32 10.98 18.63
C ARG A 162 -17.07 10.04 17.70
N HIS A 163 -18.30 9.72 18.06
CA HIS A 163 -19.09 8.68 17.40
C HIS A 163 -20.13 9.20 16.38
N VAL A 164 -20.18 10.51 16.11
CA VAL A 164 -21.20 11.19 15.28
C VAL A 164 -21.39 10.57 13.89
N HIS A 165 -20.30 10.12 13.25
CA HIS A 165 -20.35 9.52 11.90
C HIS A 165 -20.06 8.01 11.89
N CYS A 166 -20.13 7.37 13.06
CA CYS A 166 -19.96 5.92 13.12
C CYS A 166 -21.15 5.19 12.49
N LYS A 167 -20.86 4.03 11.91
CA LYS A 167 -21.86 3.09 11.41
C LYS A 167 -22.08 1.96 12.42
N ASP A 168 -23.29 1.41 12.45
CA ASP A 168 -23.71 0.40 13.42
C ASP A 168 -22.87 -0.89 13.36
N TYR A 169 -22.41 -1.27 12.16
CA TYR A 169 -21.53 -2.43 11.98
C TYR A 169 -20.17 -2.24 12.67
N PHE A 170 -19.76 -0.99 12.86
CA PHE A 170 -18.43 -0.61 13.29
C PHE A 170 -18.39 -0.24 14.78
N CYS A 171 -19.42 0.48 15.24
CA CYS A 171 -19.53 1.05 16.58
C CYS A 171 -20.91 0.72 17.17
N LYS A 172 -20.94 0.29 18.43
CA LYS A 172 -22.18 0.00 19.16
C LYS A 172 -22.71 1.20 19.97
N GLY A 173 -22.23 2.41 19.68
CA GLY A 173 -22.53 3.62 20.45
C GLY A 173 -21.41 4.02 21.42
N SER A 174 -21.56 5.22 21.99
CA SER A 174 -20.66 5.78 23.00
C SER A 174 -20.83 5.06 24.34
N ASP A 175 -19.71 4.73 24.95
CA ASP A 175 -19.63 4.38 26.36
C ASP A 175 -19.73 5.72 27.13
N GLU A 176 -20.75 5.92 27.97
CA GLU A 176 -20.98 7.21 28.67
C GLU A 176 -19.77 7.66 29.51
N ASN A 177 -18.85 6.74 29.81
CA ASN A 177 -17.65 6.95 30.61
C ASN A 177 -16.35 7.16 29.82
N LYS A 178 -16.41 7.35 28.49
CA LYS A 178 -15.20 7.61 27.67
C LYS A 178 -15.13 9.06 27.22
N ASP A 179 -14.04 9.72 27.59
CA ASP A 179 -13.75 11.09 27.16
C ASP A 179 -13.60 11.19 25.63
N ASP A 180 -14.22 12.20 25.03
CA ASP A 180 -13.97 12.60 23.65
C ASP A 180 -12.65 13.40 23.58
N LEU A 181 -11.61 12.76 23.03
CA LEU A 181 -10.27 13.36 22.91
C LEU A 181 -10.09 14.13 21.60
N VAL A 182 -11.10 14.21 20.73
CA VAL A 182 -10.96 14.82 19.40
C VAL A 182 -10.62 16.30 19.50
N ASP A 183 -11.26 17.06 20.39
CA ASP A 183 -10.99 18.49 20.49
C ASP A 183 -9.59 18.77 21.05
N ILE A 184 -9.14 17.96 22.02
CA ILE A 184 -7.77 18.02 22.56
C ILE A 184 -6.75 17.78 21.45
N TYR A 185 -6.92 16.72 20.65
CA TYR A 185 -6.01 16.37 19.56
C TYR A 185 -6.14 17.29 18.33
N THR A 186 -7.26 17.99 18.20
CA THR A 186 -7.43 19.05 17.20
C THR A 186 -6.64 20.29 17.61
N GLN A 187 -6.83 20.75 18.86
CA GLN A 187 -6.17 21.96 19.38
C GLN A 187 -4.64 21.82 19.41
N ASN A 188 -4.12 20.64 19.73
CA ASN A 188 -2.67 20.40 19.71
C ASN A 188 -2.10 20.04 18.32
N GLY A 189 -2.94 19.96 17.29
CA GLY A 189 -2.56 19.73 15.90
C GLY A 189 -2.21 18.29 15.51
N ILE A 190 -2.10 17.34 16.45
CA ILE A 190 -1.71 15.95 16.10
C ILE A 190 -2.76 15.26 15.24
N LEU A 191 -4.05 15.59 15.43
CA LEU A 191 -5.13 15.06 14.62
C LEU A 191 -4.97 15.45 13.13
N GLY A 192 -4.44 16.64 12.83
CA GLY A 192 -4.13 17.05 11.46
C GLY A 192 -3.06 16.17 10.80
N GLY A 193 -2.02 15.81 11.56
CA GLY A 193 -0.99 14.86 11.12
C GLY A 193 -1.55 13.46 10.86
N ILE A 194 -2.41 12.98 11.77
CA ILE A 194 -3.11 11.68 11.62
C ILE A 194 -4.02 11.71 10.40
N ASN A 195 -4.83 12.76 10.23
CA ASN A 195 -5.75 12.91 9.11
C ASN A 195 -5.00 12.95 7.77
N THR A 196 -3.82 13.56 7.71
CA THR A 196 -2.97 13.52 6.51
C THR A 196 -2.54 12.08 6.15
N ILE A 197 -2.18 11.28 7.15
CA ILE A 197 -1.78 9.88 6.96
C ILE A 197 -2.99 9.02 6.56
N ILE A 198 -4.13 9.25 7.19
CA ILE A 198 -5.40 8.57 6.92
C ILE A 198 -5.91 8.90 5.52
N GLN A 199 -5.84 10.17 5.10
CA GLN A 199 -6.24 10.62 3.77
C GLN A 199 -5.46 9.86 2.69
N ARG A 200 -4.14 9.74 2.84
CA ARG A 200 -3.30 8.97 1.90
C ARG A 200 -3.75 7.51 1.77
N LEU A 201 -4.11 6.87 2.88
CA LEU A 201 -4.63 5.50 2.83
C LEU A 201 -6.02 5.45 2.17
N ALA A 202 -6.87 6.42 2.48
CA ALA A 202 -8.23 6.53 1.94
C ALA A 202 -8.24 6.76 0.43
N ASP A 203 -7.26 7.49 -0.11
CA ASP A 203 -7.09 7.68 -1.56
C ASP A 203 -6.73 6.37 -2.29
N HIS A 204 -6.20 5.39 -1.57
CA HIS A 204 -5.94 4.03 -2.06
C HIS A 204 -7.08 3.02 -1.73
N ALA A 205 -8.28 3.49 -1.36
CA ALA A 205 -9.41 2.61 -1.01
C ALA A 205 -9.73 1.55 -2.07
N SER A 206 -9.61 1.90 -3.35
CA SER A 206 -9.81 0.96 -4.47
C SER A 206 -8.82 -0.21 -4.49
N SER A 207 -7.62 -0.04 -3.94
CA SER A 207 -6.61 -1.10 -3.82
C SER A 207 -6.79 -1.94 -2.55
N LEU A 208 -7.70 -1.57 -1.65
CA LEU A 208 -7.95 -2.27 -0.39
C LEU A 208 -9.07 -3.33 -0.49
N LEU A 209 -9.93 -3.25 -1.52
CA LEU A 209 -11.09 -4.15 -1.74
C LEU A 209 -10.75 -5.39 -2.58
#